data_AF-A0A6A3BPX6-F1
#
_entry.id   AF-A0A6A3BPX6-F1
#
_cell.length_a   1.000
_cell.length_b   1.000
_cell.length_c   1.000
_cell.angle_alpha   90.00
_cell.angle_beta   90.00
_cell.angle_gamma   90.00
#
_symmetry.space_group_name_H-M   'P 1'
#
loop_
_entity.id
_entity.type
_entity.pdbx_description
1 polymer ?
#
loop_
_entity_poly.entity_id
_entity_poly.type
_entity_poly.pdbx_seq_one_letter_code
_entity_poly.pdbx_strand_id
1 'polypeptide(L)'
;MKQILPPKAKISKEAKETMQECVSEFISFVISEASYKCKREMRKTINGDDVCWALATLGFDDYASPLIRYLYKYRELEGDKAAANQDKGIADHDSNIEDSNLDRY
;
A
#
# COMPACT_ATOMS: atom_id res chain seq x y z
N MET A 1 -11.66 -3.08 -17.19
CA MET A 1 -12.98 -2.92 -17.84
C MET A 1 -13.43 -4.13 -18.65
N LYS A 2 -12.71 -4.58 -19.70
CA LYS A 2 -13.21 -5.67 -20.56
C LYS A 2 -13.42 -7.02 -19.85
N GLN A 3 -12.62 -7.32 -18.83
CA GLN A 3 -12.69 -8.58 -18.07
C GLN A 3 -14.01 -8.78 -17.32
N ILE A 4 -14.73 -7.70 -16.97
CA ILE A 4 -16.03 -7.80 -16.28
C ILE A 4 -17.22 -7.86 -17.25
N LEU A 5 -16.96 -7.76 -18.56
CA LEU A 5 -17.99 -7.77 -19.59
C LEU A 5 -18.07 -9.14 -20.26
N PRO A 6 -19.22 -9.48 -20.88
CA PRO A 6 -19.33 -10.68 -21.71
C PRO A 6 -18.23 -10.75 -22.79
N PRO A 7 -17.72 -11.94 -23.16
CA PRO A 7 -16.55 -12.08 -24.02
C PRO A 7 -16.62 -11.35 -25.38
N LYS A 8 -17.82 -11.16 -25.92
CA LYS A 8 -18.08 -10.50 -27.21
C LYS A 8 -18.54 -9.04 -27.09
N ALA A 9 -18.60 -8.49 -25.88
CA ALA A 9 -18.99 -7.11 -25.67
C ALA A 9 -17.96 -6.15 -26.30
N LYS A 10 -18.47 -5.14 -27.01
CA LYS A 10 -17.67 -4.03 -27.56
C LYS A 10 -17.84 -2.81 -26.66
N ILE A 11 -16.74 -2.08 -26.47
CA ILE A 11 -16.72 -0.80 -25.77
C ILE A 11 -16.29 0.23 -26.80
N SER A 12 -17.07 1.30 -26.98
CA SER A 12 -16.70 2.40 -27.88
C SER A 12 -15.41 3.09 -27.42
N LYS A 13 -14.81 3.90 -28.29
CA LYS A 13 -13.61 4.65 -27.94
C LYS A 13 -13.93 5.70 -26.89
N GLU A 14 -15.02 6.41 -27.10
CA GLU A 14 -15.54 7.49 -26.26
C GLU A 14 -15.82 6.98 -24.84
N ALA A 15 -16.46 5.82 -24.70
CA ALA A 15 -16.73 5.25 -23.38
C ALA A 15 -15.45 4.86 -22.61
N LYS A 16 -14.36 4.49 -23.31
CA LYS A 16 -13.08 4.24 -22.66
C LYS A 16 -12.44 5.55 -22.18
N GLU A 17 -12.49 6.59 -23.00
CA GLU A 17 -11.93 7.91 -22.68
C GLU A 17 -12.66 8.52 -21.49
N THR A 18 -14.00 8.54 -21.50
CA THR A 18 -14.80 9.01 -20.37
C THR A 18 -14.48 8.24 -19.08
N MET A 19 -14.31 6.92 -19.15
CA MET A 19 -13.95 6.14 -17.96
C MET A 19 -12.52 6.42 -17.46
N GLN A 20 -11.60 6.84 -18.33
CA GLN A 20 -10.26 7.30 -17.92
C GLN A 20 -10.33 8.66 -17.22
N GLU A 21 -11.18 9.56 -17.69
CA GLU A 21 -11.44 10.85 -17.02
C GLU A 21 -12.08 10.61 -15.65
N CYS A 22 -13.14 9.78 -15.58
CA CYS A 22 -13.80 9.45 -14.34
C CYS A 22 -12.86 8.82 -13.30
N VAL A 23 -11.95 7.91 -13.69
CA VAL A 23 -11.02 7.32 -12.73
C VAL A 23 -9.98 8.34 -12.22
N SER A 24 -9.60 9.30 -13.06
CA SER A 24 -8.69 10.38 -12.66
C SER A 24 -9.33 11.30 -11.62
N GLU A 25 -10.61 11.63 -11.83
CA GLU A 25 -11.41 12.38 -10.86
C GLU A 25 -11.65 11.58 -9.59
N PHE A 26 -11.96 10.28 -9.70
CA PHE A 26 -12.14 9.40 -8.55
C PHE A 26 -10.90 9.35 -7.65
N ILE A 27 -9.71 9.20 -8.24
CA ILE A 27 -8.45 9.25 -7.48
C ILE A 27 -8.30 10.59 -6.76
N SER A 28 -8.54 11.69 -7.47
CA SER A 28 -8.43 13.04 -6.90
C SER A 28 -9.42 13.28 -5.77
N PHE A 29 -10.64 12.76 -5.91
CA PHE A 29 -11.70 12.86 -4.92
C PHE A 29 -11.34 12.09 -3.63
N VAL A 30 -10.93 10.82 -3.75
CA VAL A 30 -10.54 10.00 -2.60
C VAL A 30 -9.31 10.59 -1.89
N ILE A 31 -8.30 11.05 -2.64
CA ILE A 31 -7.11 11.67 -2.07
C ILE A 31 -7.46 12.98 -1.35
N SER A 32 -8.41 13.76 -1.87
CA SER A 32 -8.86 14.99 -1.22
C SER A 32 -9.47 14.71 0.16
N GLU A 33 -10.31 13.67 0.27
CA GLU A 33 -10.92 13.26 1.54
C GLU A 33 -9.89 12.68 2.52
N ALA A 34 -8.95 11.86 2.03
CA ALA A 34 -7.84 11.33 2.83
C ALA A 34 -6.93 12.46 3.34
N SER A 35 -6.65 13.46 2.48
CA SER A 35 -5.89 14.66 2.84
C SER A 35 -6.58 15.47 3.93
N TYR A 36 -7.91 15.58 3.87
CA TYR A 36 -8.69 16.28 4.89
C TYR A 36 -8.52 15.62 6.27
N LYS A 37 -8.66 14.29 6.36
CA LYS A 37 -8.39 13.56 7.61
C LYS A 37 -6.94 13.73 8.09
N CYS A 38 -5.97 13.51 7.21
CA CYS A 38 -4.54 13.64 7.53
C CYS A 38 -4.21 15.01 8.13
N LYS A 39 -4.72 16.08 7.52
CA LYS A 39 -4.53 17.46 8.01
C LYS A 39 -5.22 17.71 9.34
N ARG A 40 -6.43 17.17 9.54
CA ARG A 40 -7.16 17.27 10.82
C ARG A 40 -6.39 16.60 11.97
N GLU A 41 -5.62 15.55 11.67
CA GLU A 41 -4.73 14.87 12.61
C GLU A 41 -3.33 15.51 12.68
N MET A 42 -3.15 16.72 12.17
CA MET A 42 -1.87 17.48 12.20
C MET A 42 -0.70 16.76 11.51
N ARG A 43 -1.00 15.85 10.58
CA ARG A 43 0.00 15.14 9.77
C ARG A 43 0.15 15.79 8.40
N LYS A 44 1.37 15.76 7.87
CA LYS A 44 1.70 16.25 6.51
C LYS A 44 1.71 15.15 5.45
N THR A 45 1.81 13.89 5.87
CA THR A 45 1.94 12.73 5.00
C THR A 45 0.70 11.86 5.13
N ILE A 46 0.00 11.68 4.02
CA ILE A 46 -1.14 10.75 3.89
C ILE A 46 -0.60 9.33 3.96
N ASN A 47 -1.23 8.47 4.75
CA ASN A 47 -0.86 7.05 4.86
C ASN A 47 -2.00 6.13 4.37
N GLY A 48 -1.78 4.81 4.45
CA GLY A 48 -2.77 3.82 4.01
C GLY A 48 -4.07 3.83 4.83
N ASP A 49 -4.02 4.16 6.12
CA ASP A 49 -5.21 4.22 6.97
C ASP A 49 -6.12 5.41 6.60
N ASP A 50 -5.52 6.53 6.18
CA ASP A 50 -6.26 7.69 5.67
C ASP A 50 -7.08 7.35 4.43
N VAL A 51 -6.47 6.61 3.50
CA VAL A 51 -7.13 6.17 2.25
C VAL A 51 -8.25 5.17 2.55
N CYS A 52 -8.01 4.20 3.44
CA CYS A 52 -9.03 3.24 3.84
C CYS A 52 -10.22 3.93 4.53
N TRP A 53 -9.92 4.91 5.39
CA TRP A 53 -10.96 5.73 6.04
C TRP A 53 -11.73 6.58 5.03
N ALA A 54 -11.05 7.23 4.09
CA ALA A 54 -11.70 8.05 3.07
C ALA A 54 -12.68 7.22 2.24
N LEU A 55 -12.29 6.02 1.81
CA LEU A 55 -13.17 5.13 1.06
C LEU A 55 -14.43 4.74 1.85
N ALA A 56 -14.29 4.40 3.15
CA ALA A 56 -15.43 4.11 4.00
C ALA A 56 -16.35 5.33 4.19
N THR A 57 -15.79 6.51 4.48
CA THR A 57 -16.55 7.75 4.65
C THR A 57 -17.32 8.16 3.40
N LEU A 58 -16.76 7.89 2.22
CA LEU A 58 -17.38 8.17 0.93
C LEU A 58 -18.41 7.11 0.49
N GLY A 59 -18.62 6.06 1.28
CA GLY A 59 -19.58 4.98 0.99
C GLY A 59 -19.07 3.90 0.04
N PHE A 60 -17.75 3.77 -0.12
CA PHE A 60 -17.10 2.72 -0.92
C PHE A 60 -16.70 1.51 -0.05
N ASP A 61 -17.59 1.05 0.83
CA ASP A 61 -17.31 0.00 1.83
C ASP A 61 -16.84 -1.33 1.22
N ASP A 62 -17.40 -1.68 0.06
CA ASP A 62 -17.02 -2.87 -0.73
C ASP A 62 -15.55 -2.82 -1.19
N TYR A 63 -14.96 -1.63 -1.28
CA TYR A 63 -13.53 -1.44 -1.57
C TYR A 63 -12.72 -1.27 -0.28
N ALA A 64 -13.23 -0.51 0.69
CA ALA A 64 -12.55 -0.24 1.95
C ALA A 64 -12.22 -1.53 2.72
N SER A 65 -13.19 -2.45 2.83
CA SER A 65 -13.01 -3.68 3.61
C SER A 65 -11.88 -4.58 3.08
N PRO A 66 -11.81 -4.90 1.77
CA PRO A 66 -10.66 -5.60 1.19
C PRO A 66 -9.34 -4.83 1.33
N LEU A 67 -9.36 -3.50 1.16
CA LEU A 67 -8.15 -2.66 1.24
C LEU A 67 -7.55 -2.64 2.64
N ILE A 68 -8.37 -2.58 3.68
CA ILE A 68 -7.92 -2.67 5.08
C ILE A 68 -7.22 -4.02 5.33
N ARG A 69 -7.84 -5.12 4.85
CA ARG A 69 -7.24 -6.46 4.96
C ARG A 69 -5.91 -6.54 4.21
N TYR A 70 -5.83 -5.96 3.02
CA TYR A 70 -4.61 -5.91 2.25
C TYR A 70 -3.52 -5.11 2.97
N LEU A 71 -3.85 -3.92 3.49
CA LEU A 71 -2.92 -3.07 4.22
C LEU A 71 -2.35 -3.77 5.46
N TYR A 72 -3.18 -4.52 6.19
CA TYR A 72 -2.71 -5.33 7.32
C TYR A 72 -1.67 -6.37 6.88
N LYS A 73 -1.98 -7.18 5.87
CA LYS A 73 -1.05 -8.19 5.34
C LYS A 73 0.24 -7.57 4.79
N TYR A 74 0.12 -6.41 4.13
CA TYR A 74 1.28 -5.68 3.62
C TYR A 74 2.21 -5.28 4.76
N ARG A 75 1.67 -4.78 5.88
CA ARG A 75 2.45 -4.42 7.07
C ARG A 75 3.12 -5.63 7.74
N GLU A 76 2.45 -6.78 7.80
CA GLU A 76 3.05 -8.04 8.28
C GLU A 76 4.28 -8.42 7.43
N LEU A 77 4.11 -8.44 6.10
CA LEU A 77 5.19 -8.81 5.18
C LEU A 77 6.38 -7.83 5.22
N GLU A 78 6.13 -6.52 5.34
CA GLU A 78 7.20 -5.54 5.50
C GLU A 78 7.89 -5.64 6.86
N GLY A 79 7.14 -5.98 7.93
CA GLY A 79 7.69 -6.28 9.24
C GLY A 79 8.62 -7.50 9.23
N ASP A 80 8.21 -8.58 8.58
CA ASP A 80 9.01 -9.80 8.42
C ASP A 80 10.31 -9.54 7.63
N LYS A 81 10.25 -8.72 6.58
CA LYS A 81 11.45 -8.30 5.83
C LYS A 81 12.40 -7.46 6.69
N ALA A 82 11.85 -6.57 7.52
CA ALA A 82 12.66 -5.77 8.44
C ALA A 82 13.35 -6.65 9.50
N ALA A 83 12.64 -7.64 10.05
CA ALA A 83 13.19 -8.60 10.99
C ALA A 83 14.27 -9.50 10.35
N ALA A 84 14.05 -10.01 9.14
CA ALA A 84 15.02 -10.82 8.41
C ALA A 84 16.32 -10.04 8.06
N ASN A 85 16.22 -8.73 7.86
CA ASN A 85 17.40 -7.88 7.65
C ASN A 85 18.17 -7.60 8.95
N GLN A 86 17.51 -7.59 10.11
CA GLN A 86 18.19 -7.46 11.40
C GLN A 86 18.95 -8.74 11.77
N ASP A 87 18.38 -9.91 11.48
CA ASP A 87 19.01 -11.20 11.78
C ASP A 87 20.31 -11.43 10.97
N LYS A 88 20.35 -10.94 9.72
CA LYS A 88 21.59 -10.92 8.91
C LYS A 88 22.67 -9.99 9.47
N GLY A 89 22.29 -8.86 10.06
CA GLY A 89 23.24 -7.92 10.66
C GLY A 89 23.89 -8.47 11.94
N ILE A 90 23.23 -9.40 12.64
CA ILE A 90 23.76 -10.06 13.83
C ILE A 90 24.72 -11.20 13.44
N ALA A 91 24.40 -11.98 12.40
CA ALA A 91 25.26 -13.05 11.90
C ALA A 91 26.61 -12.55 11.33
N ASP A 92 26.64 -11.36 10.72
CA ASP A 92 27.88 -10.72 10.24
C ASP A 92 28.74 -10.14 11.39
N HIS A 93 28.18 -9.96 12.59
CA HIS A 93 28.94 -9.47 13.75
C HIS A 93 29.64 -10.62 14.49
N ASP A 94 29.01 -11.81 14.57
CA ASP A 94 29.61 -12.98 15.24
C ASP A 94 30.76 -13.61 14.43
N SER A 95 30.71 -13.56 13.10
CA SER A 95 31.77 -14.08 12.24
C SER A 95 33.08 -13.29 12.32
N ASN A 96 33.03 -12.01 12.73
CA ASN A 96 34.22 -11.18 12.94
C ASN A 96 34.88 -11.36 14.33
N ILE A 97 34.17 -11.97 15.29
CA ILE A 97 34.71 -12.22 16.64
C ILE A 97 35.50 -13.54 16.69
N GLU A 98 35.14 -14.53 15.86
CA GLU A 98 35.89 -15.78 15.78
C GLU A 98 37.23 -15.63 15.06
N ASP A 99 37.32 -14.80 14.01
CA ASP A 99 38.57 -14.60 13.24
C ASP A 99 39.61 -13.76 14.00
N SER A 100 39.19 -12.92 14.96
CA SER A 100 40.07 -12.09 15.78
C SER A 100 40.69 -12.83 16.99
N ASN A 101 40.30 -14.09 17.23
CA ASN A 101 40.84 -14.93 18.32
C ASN A 101 41.84 -15.99 17.84
N LEU A 102 42.08 -16.15 16.53
CA LEU A 102 43.02 -17.13 15.99
C LEU A 102 44.47 -16.62 15.87
N ASP A 103 44.70 -15.30 15.91
CA ASP A 103 46.02 -14.66 15.77
C ASP A 103 46.78 -14.47 17.10
N ARG A 104 46.37 -15.17 18.16
CA ARG A 104 46.92 -14.98 19.51
C ARG A 104 47.46 -16.25 20.14
N TYR A 105 48.24 -17.04 19.39
CA TYR A 105 49.19 -18.02 19.94
C TYR A 105 50.42 -18.19 19.04
#